data_AF-D1YI26-F1
#
_entry.id   AF-D1YI26-F1
#
_cell.length_a   1.000
_cell.length_b   1.000
_cell.length_c   1.000
_cell.angle_alpha   90.00
_cell.angle_beta   90.00
_cell.angle_gamma   90.00
#
_symmetry.space_group_name_H-M   'P 1'
#
loop_
_entity.id
_entity.type
_entity.pdbx_description
1 polymer ?
#
loop_
_entity_poly.entity_id
_entity_poly.type
_entity_poly.pdbx_seq_one_letter_code
_entity_poly.pdbx_strand_id
1 'polypeptide(L)' 'MANEITEQEEVKCSFCGKPQSQVKKIVAGNGVYICNECIDLSKKLLMMN' A
#
# COMPACT_ATOMS: atom_id res chain seq x y z
N MET A 1 -0.79 -33.53 9.41
CA MET A 1 0.37 -32.60 9.36
C MET A 1 -0.21 -31.21 9.44
N ALA A 2 -0.04 -30.54 10.57
CA ALA A 2 -0.52 -29.17 10.76
C ALA A 2 0.53 -28.21 10.23
N ASN A 3 0.23 -27.46 9.17
CA ASN A 3 0.41 -26.01 9.10
C ASN A 3 -0.08 -25.51 7.73
N GLU A 4 -1.36 -25.17 7.62
CA GLU A 4 -1.88 -24.37 6.50
C GLU A 4 -2.29 -23.03 7.09
N ILE A 5 -1.30 -22.22 7.46
CA ILE A 5 -1.54 -20.78 7.60
C ILE A 5 -1.78 -20.31 6.17
N THR A 6 -3.04 -20.17 5.77
CA THR A 6 -3.37 -19.40 4.58
C THR A 6 -3.11 -17.93 4.93
N GLU A 7 -1.83 -17.54 4.94
CA GLU A 7 -1.43 -16.14 4.87
C GLU A 7 -1.95 -15.64 3.52
N GLN A 8 -3.20 -15.20 3.51
CA GLN A 8 -3.76 -14.43 2.40
C GLN A 8 -2.75 -13.30 2.18
N GLU A 9 -2.03 -13.33 1.05
CA GLU A 9 -0.97 -12.37 0.75
C GLU A 9 -1.49 -10.95 1.03
N GLU A 10 -1.02 -10.37 2.13
CA GLU A 10 -1.53 -9.10 2.60
C GLU A 10 -1.19 -8.04 1.56
N VAL A 11 -2.19 -7.29 1.08
CA VAL A 11 -1.98 -6.25 0.07
C VAL A 11 -1.02 -5.19 0.62
N LYS A 12 0.04 -4.90 -0.15
CA LYS A 12 1.08 -3.91 0.21
C LYS A 12 1.07 -2.74 -0.75
N CYS A 13 1.40 -1.55 -0.23
CA CYS A 13 1.66 -0.40 -1.07
C CYS A 13 2.87 -0.66 -1.98
N SER A 14 2.71 -0.48 -3.29
CA SER A 14 3.77 -0.66 -4.28
C SER A 14 4.93 0.34 -4.14
N PHE A 15 4.74 1.43 -3.40
CA PHE A 15 5.71 2.52 -3.26
C PHE A 15 6.51 2.43 -1.96
N CYS A 16 5.85 2.24 -0.81
CA CYS A 16 6.51 2.19 0.49
C CYS A 16 6.62 0.77 1.09
N GLY A 17 5.98 -0.23 0.47
CA GLY A 17 5.97 -1.62 0.94
C GLY A 17 5.11 -1.87 2.19
N LYS A 18 4.53 -0.83 2.81
CA LYS A 18 3.68 -1.00 3.98
C LYS A 18 2.44 -1.84 3.65
N PRO A 19 2.09 -2.81 4.52
CA PRO A 19 0.85 -3.56 4.37
C PRO A 19 -0.39 -2.73 4.65
N GLN A 20 -1.55 -3.20 4.17
CA GLN A 20 -2.85 -2.56 4.43
C GLN A 20 -3.13 -2.35 5.92
N SER A 21 -2.66 -3.24 6.80
CA SER A 21 -2.82 -3.13 8.26
C SER A 21 -2.06 -1.93 8.88
N GLN A 22 -1.03 -1.40 8.20
CA GLN A 22 -0.21 -0.29 8.68
C GLN A 22 -0.58 1.07 8.07
N VAL A 23 -1.58 1.13 7.20
CA VAL A 23 -1.99 2.36 6.52
C VAL A 23 -3.50 2.55 6.62
N LYS A 24 -3.97 3.80 6.52
CA LYS A 24 -5.41 4.08 6.64
C LYS A 24 -6.20 3.58 5.44
N LYS A 25 -5.59 3.62 4.25
CA LYS A 25 -6.24 3.24 2.99
C LYS A 25 -5.20 2.82 1.97
N ILE A 26 -5.53 1.79 1.19
CA ILE A 26 -4.88 1.44 -0.08
C ILE A 26 -5.90 1.60 -1.20
N VAL A 27 -5.47 2.20 -2.32
CA VAL A 27 -6.22 2.28 -3.57
C VAL A 27 -5.53 1.37 -4.58
N ALA A 28 -6.32 0.52 -5.24
CA ALA A 28 -5.84 -0.39 -6.29
C ALA A 28 -6.19 0.16 -7.69
N GLY A 29 -5.29 0.02 -8.66
CA GLY A 29 -5.55 0.32 -10.06
C GLY A 29 -4.43 -0.20 -10.98
N ASN A 30 -4.78 -0.83 -12.12
CA ASN A 30 -3.84 -1.42 -13.07
C ASN A 30 -2.77 -2.33 -12.44
N GLY A 31 -3.14 -3.12 -11.42
CA GLY A 31 -2.20 -4.00 -10.69
C GLY A 31 -1.23 -3.27 -9.74
N VAL A 32 -1.37 -1.96 -9.58
CA VAL A 32 -0.58 -1.13 -8.65
C VAL A 32 -1.44 -0.75 -7.45
N TYR A 33 -0.81 -0.70 -6.29
CA TYR A 33 -1.43 -0.35 -5.02
C TYR A 33 -0.75 0.88 -4.43
N ILE A 34 -1.51 1.92 -4.11
CA ILE A 34 -0.96 3.14 -3.49
C ILE A 34 -1.69 3.45 -2.18
N CYS A 35 -0.93 3.71 -1.10
CA CYS A 35 -1.51 4.08 0.19
C CYS A 35 -1.73 5.59 0.34
N ASN A 36 -2.54 5.98 1.32
CA ASN A 36 -2.85 7.38 1.61
C ASN A 36 -1.59 8.24 1.88
N GLU A 37 -0.60 7.70 2.58
CA GLU A 37 0.64 8.43 2.90
C GLU A 37 1.45 8.74 1.63
N CYS A 38 1.57 7.78 0.71
CA CYS A 38 2.28 7.98 -0.55
C CYS A 38 1.56 9.00 -1.45
N ILE A 39 0.23 9.05 -1.43
CA ILE A 39 -0.55 10.08 -2.14
C ILE A 39 -0.22 11.47 -1.58
N ASP A 40 -0.22 11.62 -0.26
CA ASP A 40 0.12 12.90 0.40
C ASP A 40 1.55 13.34 0.10
N LEU A 41 2.51 12.41 0.15
CA LEU A 41 3.90 12.68 -0.22
C LEU A 41 4.01 13.12 -1.68
N SER A 42 3.34 12.41 -2.60
CA SER A 42 3.35 12.73 -4.03
C SER A 42 2.78 14.13 -4.30
N LYS A 43 1.68 14.49 -3.64
CA LYS A 43 1.09 15.84 -3.73
C LYS A 43 2.08 16.92 -3.29
N LYS A 44 2.79 16.71 -2.17
CA LYS A 44 3.79 17.65 -1.68
C LYS A 44 4.91 17.86 -2.70
N LEU A 45 5.42 16.78 -3.29
CA LEU A 45 6.48 16.85 -4.30
C LEU A 45 6.01 17.54 -5.60
N LEU A 46 4.77 17.27 -6.04
CA LEU A 46 4.22 17.86 -7.26
C LEU A 46 3.84 19.34 -7.12
N MET A 47 3.57 19.82 -5.90
CA MET A 47 3.11 21.18 -5.63
C MET A 47 4.22 22.12 -5.15
N MET A 48 5.46 21.64 -5.06
CA MET A 48 6.64 22.48 -4.79
C MET A 48 7.09 23.15 -6.09
N ASN A 49 6.75 24.43 -6.25
CA ASN A 49 7.27 25.31 -7.31
C ASN A 49 8.37 26.22 -6.75
#